data_AF-A0A9Q3LBD9-F1
#
_entry.id   AF-A0A9Q3LBD9-F1
#
_cell.length_a   1.000
_cell.length_b   1.000
_cell.length_c   1.000
_cell.angle_alpha   90.00
_cell.angle_beta   90.00
_cell.angle_gamma   90.00
#
_symmetry.space_group_name_H-M   'P 1'
#
loop_
_entity.id
_entity.type
_entity.pdbx_description
1 polymer ?
#
loop_
_entity_poly.entity_id
_entity_poly.type
_entity_poly.pdbx_seq_one_letter_code
_entity_poly.pdbx_strand_id
1 'polypeptide(L)'
;MFTKKIKVGIIAEYNPFHNGHIYQLNWVKNKFPNAKIIVALSKKYTQRGELAILSFRKRKKIAKSYGVSKVIPLNVEDTSQAAHIFAERAILKLNKQKINYLVFGCETNDINVFVECAKLIKNNLDTYNSLVKKYLKQKGNSFPRATNLALQEFSGKNIELPNDILANEYVKTIIFNDLNIIPVTHERTVNYHSLEINQHYGSATKIREMFFNGEDFSKLTPVPKSWFKKKTIKDYYPKLQKIISKYSSEKLRKYKMVDEGIENLFKKNIDSLDYDSFVQRCVSKRYTSSRIKRTLLFILLKIKK
;
A
#
# COMPACT_ATOMS: atom_id res chain seq x y z
N MET A 1 -17.59 -19.86 30.98
CA MET A 1 -17.81 -18.59 30.27
C MET A 1 -16.77 -18.49 29.15
N PHE A 2 -17.13 -18.74 27.88
CA PHE A 2 -16.17 -18.64 26.78
C PHE A 2 -15.88 -17.16 26.48
N THR A 3 -14.79 -16.62 27.02
CA THR A 3 -14.31 -15.27 26.64
C THR A 3 -14.11 -15.25 25.12
N LYS A 4 -14.89 -14.43 24.42
CA LYS A 4 -14.80 -14.29 22.96
C LYS A 4 -13.39 -13.86 22.60
N LYS A 5 -12.59 -14.79 22.08
CA LYS A 5 -11.15 -14.57 21.83
C LYS A 5 -10.97 -13.41 20.86
N ILE A 6 -10.32 -12.34 21.34
CA ILE A 6 -10.04 -11.11 20.60
C ILE A 6 -9.33 -11.47 19.29
N LYS A 7 -9.75 -10.84 18.18
CA LYS A 7 -9.11 -10.97 16.87
C LYS A 7 -8.59 -9.61 16.43
N VAL A 8 -7.29 -9.53 16.15
CA VAL A 8 -6.63 -8.31 15.67
C VAL A 8 -6.26 -8.49 14.21
N GLY A 9 -6.70 -7.57 13.37
CA GLY A 9 -6.33 -7.47 11.97
C GLY A 9 -5.11 -6.59 11.77
N ILE A 10 -4.23 -6.98 10.84
CA ILE A 10 -3.12 -6.16 10.35
C ILE A 10 -3.12 -6.25 8.82
N ILE A 11 -2.88 -5.14 8.12
CA ILE A 11 -2.69 -5.11 6.67
C ILE A 11 -1.21 -4.88 6.40
N ALA A 12 -0.57 -5.78 5.65
CA ALA A 12 0.87 -5.74 5.47
C ALA A 12 1.35 -6.24 4.10
N GLU A 13 2.60 -5.91 3.79
CA GLU A 13 3.32 -6.47 2.64
C GLU A 13 4.50 -7.35 3.04
N TYR A 14 5.13 -7.07 4.19
CA TYR A 14 6.32 -7.74 4.69
C TYR A 14 7.40 -7.91 3.60
N ASN A 15 7.82 -6.80 3.01
CA ASN A 15 8.68 -6.77 1.82
C ASN A 15 10.09 -6.16 2.07
N PRO A 16 10.96 -6.76 2.89
CA PRO A 16 10.80 -8.03 3.62
C PRO A 16 10.15 -7.83 5.01
N PHE A 17 9.90 -8.95 5.72
CA PHE A 17 9.62 -8.92 7.16
C PHE A 17 10.87 -8.41 7.90
N HIS A 18 10.73 -7.64 8.98
CA HIS A 18 11.86 -6.94 9.62
C HIS A 18 11.52 -6.54 11.07
N ASN A 19 12.48 -5.98 11.82
CA ASN A 19 12.34 -5.69 13.25
C ASN A 19 11.17 -4.75 13.59
N GLY A 20 10.90 -3.74 12.75
CA GLY A 20 9.68 -2.91 12.92
C GLY A 20 8.37 -3.71 12.86
N HIS A 21 8.29 -4.78 12.07
CA HIS A 21 7.11 -5.67 12.06
C HIS A 21 7.05 -6.55 13.32
N ILE A 22 8.21 -6.99 13.83
CA ILE A 22 8.30 -7.74 15.09
C ILE A 22 7.81 -6.85 16.24
N TYR A 23 8.25 -5.59 16.28
CA TYR A 23 7.81 -4.60 17.24
C TYR A 23 6.29 -4.43 17.21
N GLN A 24 5.69 -4.23 16.03
CA GLN A 24 4.23 -4.15 15.88
C GLN A 24 3.52 -5.40 16.41
N LEU A 25 4.01 -6.61 16.07
CA LEU A 25 3.39 -7.85 16.55
C LEU A 25 3.51 -8.01 18.07
N ASN A 26 4.63 -7.61 18.66
CA ASN A 26 4.82 -7.65 20.11
C ASN A 26 3.94 -6.61 20.81
N TRP A 27 3.84 -5.40 20.25
CA TRP A 27 2.90 -4.37 20.73
C TRP A 27 1.46 -4.91 20.75
N VAL A 28 1.03 -5.58 19.68
CA VAL A 28 -0.30 -6.21 19.62
C VAL A 28 -0.48 -7.28 20.69
N LYS A 29 0.52 -8.14 20.93
CA LYS A 29 0.45 -9.17 21.98
C LYS A 29 0.36 -8.57 23.38
N ASN A 30 1.09 -7.49 23.62
CA ASN A 30 1.08 -6.79 24.90
C ASN A 30 -0.25 -6.06 25.14
N LYS A 31 -0.76 -5.35 24.12
CA LYS A 31 -2.02 -4.60 24.21
C LYS A 31 -3.25 -5.51 24.23
N PHE A 32 -3.20 -6.64 23.52
CA PHE A 32 -4.28 -7.61 23.43
C PHE A 32 -3.77 -9.02 23.74
N PRO A 33 -3.54 -9.34 25.04
CA PRO A 33 -3.09 -10.66 25.44
C PRO A 33 -3.99 -11.76 24.88
N ASN A 34 -3.38 -12.85 24.41
CA ASN A 34 -4.07 -14.01 23.83
C ASN A 34 -4.88 -13.74 22.53
N ALA A 35 -4.74 -12.57 21.90
CA ALA A 35 -5.45 -12.27 20.67
C ALA A 35 -5.01 -13.17 19.50
N LYS A 36 -5.97 -13.53 18.64
CA LYS A 36 -5.70 -14.14 17.33
C LYS A 36 -5.31 -13.04 16.35
N ILE A 37 -4.04 -13.01 15.94
CA ILE A 37 -3.53 -12.05 14.95
C ILE A 37 -3.81 -12.57 13.54
N ILE A 38 -4.53 -11.78 12.74
CA ILE A 38 -4.91 -12.09 11.36
C ILE A 38 -4.29 -11.04 10.44
N VAL A 39 -3.37 -11.47 9.57
CA VAL A 39 -2.70 -10.56 8.63
C VAL A 39 -3.30 -10.69 7.24
N ALA A 40 -3.81 -9.59 6.67
CA ALA A 40 -4.06 -9.46 5.24
C ALA A 40 -2.74 -9.12 4.54
N LEU A 41 -2.16 -10.09 3.82
CA LEU A 41 -0.81 -10.01 3.27
C LEU A 41 -0.84 -9.97 1.74
N SER A 42 -0.15 -8.99 1.14
CA SER A 42 0.03 -8.94 -0.31
C SER A 42 0.64 -10.24 -0.85
N LYS A 43 0.12 -10.78 -1.96
CA LYS A 43 0.75 -11.90 -2.67
C LYS A 43 1.97 -11.39 -3.43
N LYS A 44 2.07 -11.65 -4.73
CA LYS A 44 3.30 -11.44 -5.50
C LYS A 44 3.65 -9.96 -5.67
N TYR A 45 2.67 -9.07 -5.66
CA TYR A 45 2.83 -7.67 -6.00
C TYR A 45 2.37 -6.74 -4.88
N THR A 46 3.14 -5.67 -4.65
CA THR A 46 2.87 -4.63 -3.65
C THR A 46 1.81 -3.63 -4.13
N GLN A 47 1.36 -2.77 -3.22
CA GLN A 47 0.42 -1.68 -3.49
C GLN A 47 0.99 -0.63 -4.45
N ARG A 48 2.31 -0.52 -4.50
CA ARG A 48 3.04 0.36 -5.43
C ARG A 48 3.30 -0.29 -6.79
N GLY A 49 2.83 -1.52 -7.02
CA GLY A 49 3.02 -2.25 -8.28
C GLY A 49 4.39 -2.90 -8.42
N GLU A 50 5.11 -3.12 -7.32
CA GLU A 50 6.44 -3.73 -7.33
C GLU A 50 6.36 -5.23 -7.04
N LEU A 51 7.40 -5.97 -7.45
CA LEU A 51 7.52 -7.39 -7.11
C LEU A 51 7.98 -7.54 -5.66
N ALA A 52 7.32 -8.42 -4.89
CA ALA A 52 7.79 -8.75 -3.56
C ALA A 52 9.15 -9.48 -3.62
N ILE A 53 10.10 -9.04 -2.79
CA ILE A 53 11.48 -9.54 -2.69
C ILE A 53 11.52 -11.00 -2.20
N LEU A 54 10.44 -11.45 -1.57
CA LEU A 54 10.25 -12.80 -1.03
C LEU A 54 8.95 -13.41 -1.57
N SER A 55 8.94 -14.75 -1.72
CA SER A 55 7.71 -15.47 -2.07
C SER A 55 6.65 -15.31 -0.98
N PHE A 56 5.37 -15.34 -1.37
CA PHE A 56 4.26 -15.30 -0.42
C PHE A 56 4.37 -16.40 0.65
N ARG A 57 4.81 -17.61 0.26
CA ARG A 57 5.04 -18.73 1.21
C ARG A 57 6.09 -18.38 2.26
N LYS A 58 7.23 -17.80 1.86
CA LYS A 58 8.32 -17.38 2.78
C LYS A 58 7.85 -16.28 3.74
N ARG A 59 7.17 -15.23 3.22
CA ARG A 59 6.62 -14.15 4.05
C ARG A 59 5.55 -14.62 5.03
N LYS A 60 4.66 -15.53 4.58
CA LYS A 60 3.68 -16.19 5.46
C LYS A 60 4.36 -17.04 6.53
N LYS A 61 5.38 -17.82 6.17
CA LYS A 61 6.12 -18.70 7.10
C LYS A 61 6.74 -17.88 8.23
N ILE A 62 7.47 -16.81 7.90
CA ILE A 62 8.11 -15.98 8.92
C ILE A 62 7.08 -15.19 9.75
N ALA A 63 6.03 -14.64 9.16
CA ALA A 63 4.98 -13.98 9.93
C ALA A 63 4.37 -14.92 10.99
N LYS A 64 4.12 -16.19 10.62
CA LYS A 64 3.59 -17.21 11.53
C LYS A 64 4.55 -17.55 12.67
N SER A 65 5.86 -17.62 12.43
CA SER A 65 6.84 -17.91 13.49
C SER A 65 6.90 -16.80 14.55
N TYR A 66 6.41 -15.60 14.23
CA TYR A 66 6.30 -14.48 15.17
C TYR A 66 4.90 -14.30 15.78
N GLY A 67 4.03 -15.32 15.70
CA GLY A 67 2.73 -15.35 16.40
C GLY A 67 1.52 -14.94 15.57
N VAL A 68 1.67 -14.72 14.26
CA VAL A 68 0.51 -14.52 13.37
C VAL A 68 -0.29 -15.82 13.26
N SER A 69 -1.55 -15.79 13.69
CA SER A 69 -2.43 -16.97 13.71
C SER A 69 -2.95 -17.33 12.32
N LYS A 70 -3.35 -16.34 11.52
CA LYS A 70 -3.90 -16.55 10.17
C LYS A 70 -3.37 -15.50 9.20
N VAL A 71 -3.13 -15.91 7.95
CA VAL A 71 -2.75 -15.00 6.86
C VAL A 71 -3.79 -15.11 5.75
N ILE A 72 -4.43 -13.98 5.42
CA ILE A 72 -5.38 -13.82 4.33
C ILE A 72 -4.62 -13.23 3.13
N PRO A 73 -4.58 -13.91 1.98
CA PRO A 73 -3.84 -13.38 0.85
C PRO A 73 -4.62 -12.26 0.12
N LEU A 74 -3.90 -11.22 -0.27
CA LEU A 74 -4.39 -10.16 -1.16
C LEU A 74 -3.80 -10.37 -2.56
N ASN A 75 -4.67 -10.57 -3.55
CA ASN A 75 -4.29 -10.73 -4.95
C ASN A 75 -3.90 -9.37 -5.55
N VAL A 76 -3.31 -9.38 -6.75
CA VAL A 76 -2.84 -8.16 -7.41
C VAL A 76 -3.94 -7.12 -7.62
N GLU A 77 -5.17 -7.58 -7.85
CA GLU A 77 -6.30 -6.68 -7.98
C GLU A 77 -6.70 -6.03 -6.66
N ASP A 78 -6.44 -6.68 -5.53
CA ASP A 78 -6.62 -6.09 -4.21
C ASP A 78 -5.49 -5.13 -3.86
N THR A 79 -4.25 -5.53 -4.17
CA THR A 79 -3.05 -4.86 -3.68
C THR A 79 -2.67 -3.66 -4.53
N SER A 80 -2.38 -3.88 -5.81
CA SER A 80 -1.80 -2.90 -6.72
C SER A 80 -2.85 -1.90 -7.21
N GLN A 81 -3.44 -1.16 -6.27
CA GLN A 81 -4.49 -0.17 -6.46
C GLN A 81 -4.13 1.17 -5.80
N ALA A 82 -4.98 2.18 -6.00
CA ALA A 82 -4.96 3.39 -5.17
C ALA A 82 -5.28 3.05 -3.70
N ALA A 83 -4.87 3.92 -2.77
CA ALA A 83 -4.96 3.67 -1.33
C ALA A 83 -6.39 3.32 -0.86
N HIS A 84 -7.40 4.07 -1.31
CA HIS A 84 -8.81 3.82 -0.96
C HIS A 84 -9.28 2.41 -1.37
N ILE A 85 -9.01 1.98 -2.60
CA ILE A 85 -9.40 0.64 -3.09
C ILE A 85 -8.61 -0.46 -2.35
N PHE A 86 -7.31 -0.24 -2.11
CA PHE A 86 -6.48 -1.18 -1.36
C PHE A 86 -6.99 -1.37 0.08
N ALA A 87 -7.26 -0.26 0.76
CA ALA A 87 -7.82 -0.22 2.12
C ALA A 87 -9.17 -0.93 2.17
N GLU A 88 -10.09 -0.56 1.29
CA GLU A 88 -11.42 -1.15 1.21
C GLU A 88 -11.36 -2.67 1.07
N ARG A 89 -10.64 -3.15 0.05
CA ARG A 89 -10.56 -4.59 -0.25
C ARG A 89 -9.88 -5.38 0.87
N ALA A 90 -8.83 -4.82 1.48
CA ALA A 90 -8.14 -5.47 2.58
C ALA A 90 -9.01 -5.53 3.85
N ILE A 91 -9.69 -4.44 4.19
CA ILE A 91 -10.56 -4.36 5.38
C ILE A 91 -11.78 -5.24 5.21
N LEU A 92 -12.46 -5.23 4.06
CA LEU A 92 -13.63 -6.09 3.84
C LEU A 92 -13.25 -7.58 3.94
N LYS A 93 -12.04 -7.97 3.52
CA LYS A 93 -11.55 -9.34 3.72
C LYS A 93 -11.26 -9.66 5.18
N LEU A 94 -10.72 -8.72 5.94
CA LEU A 94 -10.52 -8.87 7.39
C LEU A 94 -11.85 -8.88 8.14
N ASN A 95 -12.82 -8.08 7.73
CA ASN A 95 -14.18 -8.05 8.28
C ASN A 95 -14.86 -9.42 8.17
N LYS A 96 -14.69 -10.13 7.04
CA LYS A 96 -15.15 -11.53 6.88
C LYS A 96 -14.53 -12.50 7.89
N GLN A 97 -13.38 -12.15 8.50
CA GLN A 97 -12.78 -12.92 9.60
C GLN A 97 -13.31 -12.53 10.99
N LYS A 98 -14.22 -11.56 11.04
CA LYS A 98 -14.83 -10.97 12.25
C LYS A 98 -13.76 -10.44 13.20
N ILE A 99 -12.79 -9.68 12.66
CA ILE A 99 -11.79 -9.00 13.50
C ILE A 99 -12.48 -7.98 14.42
N ASN A 100 -11.96 -7.81 15.62
CA ASN A 100 -12.44 -6.80 16.57
C ASN A 100 -11.69 -5.48 16.39
N TYR A 101 -10.37 -5.57 16.21
CA TYR A 101 -9.49 -4.41 16.10
C TYR A 101 -8.71 -4.46 14.79
N LEU A 102 -8.49 -3.31 14.16
CA LEU A 102 -7.51 -3.16 13.09
C LEU A 102 -6.34 -2.35 13.62
N VAL A 103 -5.14 -2.93 13.66
CA VAL A 103 -3.93 -2.27 14.12
C VAL A 103 -3.05 -1.89 12.93
N PHE A 104 -2.64 -0.61 12.89
CA PHE A 104 -1.74 -0.08 11.88
C PHE A 104 -0.84 1.00 12.50
N GLY A 105 0.36 1.18 11.93
CA GLY A 105 1.26 2.25 12.33
C GLY A 105 1.16 3.41 11.34
N CYS A 106 1.12 4.63 11.86
CA CYS A 106 1.05 5.86 11.07
C CYS A 106 1.96 6.94 11.68
N GLU A 107 2.15 8.06 10.98
CA GLU A 107 3.03 9.13 11.43
C GLU A 107 2.34 10.05 12.46
N THR A 108 1.08 10.41 12.25
CA THR A 108 0.31 11.27 13.17
C THR A 108 0.05 10.61 14.53
N ASN A 109 -0.01 9.26 14.58
CA ASN A 109 -0.29 8.42 15.76
C ASN A 109 -1.56 8.75 16.58
N ASP A 110 -2.36 9.74 16.19
CA ASP A 110 -3.65 10.05 16.78
C ASP A 110 -4.81 9.49 15.94
N ILE A 111 -5.52 8.52 16.50
CA ILE A 111 -6.67 7.89 15.83
C ILE A 111 -7.85 8.86 15.65
N ASN A 112 -8.02 9.83 16.55
CA ASN A 112 -9.16 10.75 16.55
C ASN A 112 -9.13 11.65 15.32
N VAL A 113 -7.93 12.07 14.89
CA VAL A 113 -7.74 12.83 13.65
C VAL A 113 -8.41 12.14 12.47
N PHE A 114 -8.17 10.84 12.28
CA PHE A 114 -8.74 10.06 11.18
C PHE A 114 -10.23 9.77 11.35
N VAL A 115 -10.68 9.49 12.57
CA VAL A 115 -12.10 9.22 12.87
C VAL A 115 -12.96 10.45 12.60
N GLU A 116 -12.52 11.63 13.04
CA GLU A 116 -13.18 12.90 12.80
C GLU A 116 -13.24 13.22 11.30
N CYS A 117 -12.12 13.08 10.58
CA CYS A 117 -12.09 13.24 9.12
C CYS A 117 -13.11 12.31 8.44
N ALA A 118 -13.10 11.03 8.78
CA ALA A 118 -14.00 10.06 8.17
C ALA A 118 -15.48 10.35 8.47
N LYS A 119 -15.83 10.68 9.72
CA LYS A 119 -17.22 11.06 10.08
C LYS A 119 -17.66 12.34 9.37
N LEU A 120 -16.79 13.35 9.34
CA LEU A 120 -17.07 14.62 8.67
C LEU A 120 -17.34 14.42 7.18
N ILE A 121 -16.50 13.62 6.49
CA ILE A 121 -16.74 13.27 5.08
C ILE A 121 -18.03 12.45 4.93
N LYS A 122 -18.27 11.43 5.77
CA LYS A 122 -19.48 10.58 5.68
C LYS A 122 -20.76 11.41 5.77
N ASN A 123 -20.79 12.36 6.71
CA ASN A 123 -21.96 13.19 6.96
C ASN A 123 -22.19 14.28 5.90
N ASN A 124 -21.19 14.56 5.05
CA ASN A 124 -21.24 15.65 4.06
C ASN A 124 -20.67 15.20 2.70
N LEU A 125 -21.02 13.98 2.31
CA LEU A 125 -20.35 13.29 1.21
C LEU A 125 -20.48 14.04 -0.13
N ASP A 126 -21.63 14.66 -0.41
CA ASP A 126 -21.87 15.40 -1.65
C ASP A 126 -21.03 16.66 -1.75
N THR A 127 -20.89 17.39 -0.65
CA THR A 127 -20.03 18.59 -0.57
C THR A 127 -18.57 18.19 -0.77
N TYR A 128 -18.10 17.17 -0.06
CA TYR A 128 -16.73 16.67 -0.22
C TYR A 128 -16.47 16.18 -1.65
N ASN A 129 -17.39 15.41 -2.25
CA ASN A 129 -17.26 14.93 -3.61
C ASN A 129 -17.24 16.07 -4.64
N SER A 130 -18.00 17.14 -4.40
CA SER A 130 -17.98 18.34 -5.23
C SER A 130 -16.63 19.06 -5.16
N LEU A 131 -16.03 19.17 -3.97
CA LEU A 131 -14.67 19.70 -3.79
C LEU A 131 -13.62 18.82 -4.48
N VAL A 132 -13.71 17.49 -4.35
CA VAL A 132 -12.81 16.57 -5.05
C VAL A 132 -12.91 16.78 -6.57
N LYS A 133 -14.13 16.89 -7.12
CA LYS A 133 -14.35 17.18 -8.56
C LYS A 133 -13.76 18.54 -8.97
N LYS A 134 -13.95 19.58 -8.16
CA LYS A 134 -13.35 20.92 -8.36
C LYS A 134 -11.83 20.79 -8.46
N TYR A 135 -11.19 20.16 -7.48
CA TYR A 135 -9.73 20.03 -7.44
C TYR A 135 -9.15 19.09 -8.50
N LEU A 136 -9.89 18.06 -8.94
CA LEU A 136 -9.51 17.21 -10.07
C LEU A 136 -9.47 18.00 -11.39
N LYS A 137 -10.44 18.91 -11.61
CA LYS A 137 -10.49 19.77 -12.79
C LYS A 137 -9.40 20.85 -12.75
N GLN A 138 -9.01 21.31 -11.56
CA GLN A 138 -7.99 22.34 -11.41
C GLN A 138 -6.58 21.79 -11.70
N LYS A 139 -5.89 22.44 -12.65
CA LYS A 139 -4.44 22.31 -12.88
C LYS A 139 -3.93 20.87 -13.08
N GLY A 140 -4.81 19.94 -13.46
CA GLY A 140 -4.47 18.53 -13.70
C GLY A 140 -3.98 17.78 -12.46
N ASN A 141 -4.52 18.08 -11.27
CA ASN A 141 -4.13 17.39 -10.04
C ASN A 141 -4.40 15.88 -10.13
N SER A 142 -3.46 15.08 -9.61
CA SER A 142 -3.69 13.66 -9.36
C SER A 142 -4.81 13.44 -8.34
N PHE A 143 -5.49 12.29 -8.42
CA PHE A 143 -6.56 11.94 -7.48
C PHE A 143 -6.15 12.06 -6.00
N PRO A 144 -4.99 11.52 -5.53
CA PRO A 144 -4.56 11.68 -4.15
C PRO A 144 -4.39 13.15 -3.73
N ARG A 145 -3.89 14.00 -4.64
CA ARG A 145 -3.73 15.43 -4.36
C ARG A 145 -5.09 16.14 -4.30
N ALA A 146 -6.00 15.83 -5.24
CA ALA A 146 -7.33 16.42 -5.24
C ALA A 146 -8.13 16.04 -3.99
N THR A 147 -8.04 14.79 -3.53
CA THR A 147 -8.69 14.36 -2.27
C THR A 147 -8.10 15.04 -1.05
N ASN A 148 -6.79 15.26 -1.01
CA ASN A 148 -6.17 15.94 0.11
C ASN A 148 -6.52 17.44 0.15
N LEU A 149 -6.53 18.11 -1.01
CA LEU A 149 -6.97 19.52 -1.10
C LEU A 149 -8.44 19.67 -0.70
N ALA A 150 -9.30 18.75 -1.14
CA ALA A 150 -10.70 18.73 -0.72
C ALA A 150 -10.83 18.52 0.80
N LEU A 151 -10.05 17.60 1.37
CA LEU A 151 -10.05 17.37 2.82
C LEU A 151 -9.58 18.61 3.58
N GLN A 152 -8.53 19.29 3.09
CA GLN A 152 -8.00 20.50 3.70
C GLN A 152 -9.01 21.64 3.67
N GLU A 153 -9.65 21.91 2.52
CA GLU A 153 -10.72 22.92 2.41
C GLU A 153 -11.91 22.56 3.31
N PHE A 154 -12.21 21.27 3.46
CA PHE A 154 -13.40 20.81 4.16
C PHE A 154 -13.24 20.67 5.68
N SER A 155 -12.03 20.35 6.16
CA SER A 155 -11.78 19.97 7.56
C SER A 155 -10.66 20.78 8.24
N GLY A 156 -9.92 21.59 7.47
CA GLY A 156 -8.69 22.25 7.94
C GLY A 156 -7.49 21.29 8.13
N LYS A 157 -7.70 19.98 8.02
CA LYS A 157 -6.66 18.96 8.22
C LYS A 157 -5.95 18.60 6.93
N ASN A 158 -4.65 18.35 7.04
CA ASN A 158 -3.78 17.96 5.93
C ASN A 158 -3.23 16.55 6.17
N ILE A 159 -3.50 15.59 5.26
CA ILE A 159 -3.04 14.20 5.37
C ILE A 159 -2.18 13.85 4.15
N GLU A 160 -0.88 14.10 4.26
CA GLU A 160 0.07 13.92 3.15
C GLU A 160 1.07 12.78 3.38
N LEU A 161 1.27 12.36 4.63
CA LEU A 161 2.25 11.34 4.95
C LEU A 161 1.77 9.96 4.49
N PRO A 162 2.65 9.11 3.94
CA PRO A 162 2.21 7.90 3.25
C PRO A 162 1.43 6.89 4.12
N ASN A 163 1.77 6.73 5.39
CA ASN A 163 1.02 5.82 6.26
C ASN A 163 -0.22 6.50 6.85
N ASP A 164 -0.20 7.82 7.07
CA ASP A 164 -1.40 8.58 7.42
C ASP A 164 -2.46 8.54 6.31
N ILE A 165 -2.06 8.56 5.03
CA ILE A 165 -2.98 8.36 3.90
C ILE A 165 -3.65 6.97 4.01
N LEU A 166 -2.88 5.92 4.29
CA LEU A 166 -3.44 4.57 4.44
C LEU A 166 -4.33 4.47 5.68
N ALA A 167 -3.91 5.04 6.81
CA ALA A 167 -4.69 5.13 8.04
C ALA A 167 -6.04 5.79 7.81
N ASN A 168 -6.06 6.94 7.14
CA ASN A 168 -7.28 7.65 6.79
C ASN A 168 -8.21 6.79 5.94
N GLU A 169 -7.69 6.12 4.90
CA GLU A 169 -8.51 5.24 4.06
C GLU A 169 -9.00 3.98 4.79
N TYR A 170 -8.22 3.48 5.76
CA TYR A 170 -8.67 2.37 6.61
C TYR A 170 -9.86 2.79 7.48
N VAL A 171 -9.72 3.91 8.18
CA VAL A 171 -10.75 4.44 9.08
C VAL A 171 -12.00 4.86 8.31
N LYS A 172 -11.84 5.51 7.15
CA LYS A 172 -12.93 5.81 6.22
C LYS A 172 -13.68 4.55 5.81
N THR A 173 -12.99 3.49 5.40
CA THR A 173 -13.63 2.23 5.02
C THR A 173 -14.49 1.68 6.16
N ILE A 174 -13.94 1.64 7.38
CA ILE A 174 -14.63 1.13 8.56
C ILE A 174 -15.92 1.92 8.82
N ILE A 175 -15.81 3.26 8.83
CA ILE A 175 -16.93 4.15 9.16
C ILE A 175 -17.98 4.19 8.04
N PHE A 176 -17.57 4.21 6.77
CA PHE A 176 -18.50 4.30 5.64
C PHE A 176 -19.34 3.04 5.48
N ASN A 177 -18.81 1.89 5.88
CA ASN A 177 -19.48 0.60 5.80
C ASN A 177 -20.09 0.16 7.14
N ASP A 178 -20.08 1.02 8.16
CA ASP A 178 -20.58 0.72 9.52
C ASP A 178 -20.05 -0.61 10.08
N LEU A 179 -18.75 -0.86 9.87
CA LEU A 179 -18.11 -2.11 10.29
C LEU A 179 -17.89 -2.11 11.81
N ASN A 180 -18.19 -3.24 12.46
CA ASN A 180 -17.86 -3.46 13.88
C ASN A 180 -16.37 -3.80 14.06
N ILE A 181 -15.51 -2.85 13.69
CA ILE A 181 -14.05 -2.94 13.77
C ILE A 181 -13.54 -1.65 14.42
N ILE A 182 -12.76 -1.77 15.48
CA ILE A 182 -12.14 -0.64 16.17
C ILE A 182 -10.75 -0.40 15.57
N PRO A 183 -10.49 0.72 14.88
CA PRO A 183 -9.15 1.05 14.40
C PRO A 183 -8.27 1.51 15.57
N VAL A 184 -7.02 1.08 15.58
CA VAL A 184 -6.05 1.40 16.64
C VAL A 184 -4.69 1.72 16.00
N THR A 185 -4.18 2.91 16.28
CA THR A 185 -2.84 3.33 15.88
C THR A 185 -1.80 2.82 16.88
N HIS A 186 -0.58 2.62 16.39
CA HIS A 186 0.59 2.50 17.24
C HIS A 186 1.73 3.34 16.68
N GLU A 187 2.59 3.81 17.57
CA GLU A 187 3.75 4.60 17.19
C GLU A 187 4.75 3.73 16.42
N ARG A 188 5.38 4.33 15.40
CA ARG A 188 6.39 3.66 14.58
C ARG A 188 7.77 3.89 15.18
N THR A 189 8.61 2.85 15.17
CA THR A 189 10.01 2.98 15.59
C THR A 189 10.89 3.71 14.56
N VAL A 190 10.47 3.75 13.29
CA VAL A 190 11.17 4.40 12.17
C VAL A 190 10.19 4.90 11.10
N ASN A 191 10.47 6.10 10.56
CA ASN A 191 9.72 6.72 9.47
C ASN A 191 9.76 5.89 8.18
N TYR A 192 8.73 6.04 7.37
CA TYR A 192 8.59 5.32 6.11
C TYR A 192 9.52 5.91 5.04
N HIS A 193 10.32 5.04 4.39
CA HIS A 193 11.46 5.39 3.52
C HIS A 193 12.62 6.10 4.20
N SER A 194 12.73 6.13 5.54
CA SER A 194 14.00 6.59 6.12
C SER A 194 15.13 5.67 5.62
N LEU A 195 16.22 6.32 5.22
CA LEU A 195 17.49 5.68 4.91
C LEU A 195 18.39 5.61 6.16
N GLU A 196 18.03 6.40 7.19
CA GLU A 196 18.65 6.37 8.50
C GLU A 196 18.30 5.07 9.23
N ILE A 197 19.36 4.42 9.73
CA ILE A 197 19.29 3.24 10.57
C ILE A 197 19.47 3.75 12.00
N ASN A 198 18.49 3.50 12.87
CA ASN A 198 18.81 3.42 14.29
C ASN A 198 19.27 1.98 14.56
N GLN A 199 20.15 1.75 15.54
CA GLN A 199 20.98 0.54 15.68
C GLN A 199 20.29 -0.82 15.38
N HIS A 200 18.98 -0.95 15.61
CA HIS A 200 18.21 -2.17 15.35
C HIS A 200 17.03 -2.02 14.36
N TYR A 201 16.70 -0.83 13.88
CA TYR A 201 15.55 -0.64 12.98
C TYR A 201 15.96 0.09 11.69
N GLY A 202 15.46 -0.43 10.58
CA GLY A 202 15.58 0.17 9.25
C GLY A 202 14.31 -0.09 8.44
N SER A 203 14.01 0.81 7.50
CA SER A 203 12.84 0.67 6.65
C SER A 203 12.94 -0.55 5.72
N ALA A 204 11.81 -1.11 5.30
CA ALA A 204 11.80 -2.20 4.31
C ALA A 204 12.51 -1.81 3.01
N THR A 205 12.47 -0.52 2.64
CA THR A 205 13.19 0.00 1.46
C THR A 205 14.69 -0.05 1.68
N LYS A 206 15.20 0.41 2.82
CA LYS A 206 16.63 0.36 3.13
C LYS A 206 17.17 -1.07 3.14
N ILE A 207 16.44 -2.04 3.72
CA ILE A 207 16.85 -3.45 3.70
C ILE A 207 16.95 -3.98 2.26
N ARG A 208 16.03 -3.61 1.37
CA ARG A 208 16.11 -4.01 -0.06
C ARG A 208 17.30 -3.36 -0.75
N GLU A 209 17.58 -2.09 -0.48
CA GLU A 209 18.75 -1.37 -1.02
C GLU A 209 20.06 -2.04 -0.59
N MET A 210 20.25 -2.26 0.72
CA MET A 210 21.41 -2.98 1.26
C MET A 210 21.59 -4.36 0.61
N PHE A 211 20.50 -5.10 0.40
CA PHE A 211 20.56 -6.38 -0.31
C PHE A 211 21.08 -6.25 -1.75
N PHE A 212 20.64 -5.25 -2.51
CA PHE A 212 21.10 -5.03 -3.88
C PHE A 212 22.54 -4.50 -3.95
N ASN A 213 22.97 -3.72 -2.96
CA ASN A 213 24.33 -3.22 -2.84
C ASN A 213 25.32 -4.26 -2.27
N GLY A 214 24.82 -5.40 -1.81
CA GLY A 214 25.65 -6.46 -1.21
C GLY A 214 26.03 -6.23 0.25
N GLU A 215 25.51 -5.17 0.87
CA GLU A 215 25.73 -4.79 2.28
C GLU A 215 25.10 -5.79 3.27
N ASP A 216 25.57 -5.79 4.52
CA ASP A 216 24.99 -6.60 5.59
C ASP A 216 23.78 -5.94 6.25
N PHE A 217 22.64 -6.63 6.22
CA PHE A 217 21.37 -6.20 6.81
C PHE A 217 20.84 -7.17 7.87
N SER A 218 21.68 -8.13 8.31
CA SER A 218 21.30 -9.20 9.25
C SER A 218 20.71 -8.68 10.57
N LYS A 219 21.19 -7.53 11.06
CA LYS A 219 20.68 -6.89 12.28
C LYS A 219 19.27 -6.32 12.13
N LEU A 220 18.80 -6.06 10.92
CA LEU A 220 17.53 -5.37 10.66
C LEU A 220 16.36 -6.32 10.39
N THR A 221 16.66 -7.58 10.05
CA THR A 221 15.64 -8.56 9.70
C THR A 221 16.04 -9.98 10.09
N PRO A 222 15.10 -10.77 10.63
CA PRO A 222 15.31 -12.20 10.84
C PRO A 222 15.24 -13.03 9.56
N VAL A 223 15.01 -12.42 8.39
CA VAL A 223 14.91 -13.15 7.12
C VAL A 223 16.33 -13.49 6.63
N PRO A 224 16.63 -14.78 6.36
CA PRO A 224 17.93 -15.16 5.80
C PRO A 224 18.17 -14.52 4.43
N LYS A 225 19.40 -14.05 4.16
CA LYS A 225 19.80 -13.48 2.85
C LYS A 225 19.51 -14.43 1.68
N SER A 226 19.68 -15.74 1.87
CA SER A 226 19.36 -16.78 0.88
C SER A 226 17.88 -16.82 0.47
N TRP A 227 16.98 -16.17 1.22
CA TRP A 227 15.57 -16.13 0.86
C TRP A 227 15.23 -15.07 -0.17
N PHE A 228 16.04 -14.02 -0.26
CA PHE A 228 15.83 -12.84 -1.11
C PHE A 228 16.00 -13.19 -2.59
N LYS A 229 15.26 -12.48 -3.43
CA LYS A 229 15.31 -12.64 -4.89
C LYS A 229 15.92 -11.40 -5.53
N LYS A 230 16.87 -11.59 -6.44
CA LYS A 230 17.42 -10.49 -7.25
C LYS A 230 16.44 -9.96 -8.30
N LYS A 231 15.52 -10.81 -8.78
CA LYS A 231 14.54 -10.42 -9.79
C LYS A 231 13.59 -9.33 -9.28
N THR A 232 13.45 -8.25 -10.02
CA THR A 232 12.58 -7.09 -9.74
C THR A 232 11.50 -6.93 -10.82
N ILE A 233 10.67 -5.89 -10.68
CA ILE A 233 9.72 -5.51 -11.74
C ILE A 233 10.44 -4.89 -12.95
N LYS A 234 11.63 -4.31 -12.75
CA LYS A 234 12.42 -3.63 -13.80
C LYS A 234 12.89 -4.62 -14.87
N ASP A 235 13.15 -5.87 -14.49
CA ASP A 235 13.55 -6.94 -15.43
C ASP A 235 12.47 -7.29 -16.46
N TYR A 236 11.23 -6.82 -16.27
CA TYR A 236 10.14 -7.00 -17.23
C TYR A 236 10.01 -5.83 -18.21
N TYR A 237 10.87 -4.81 -18.11
CA TYR A 237 10.80 -3.63 -18.96
C TYR A 237 10.95 -3.93 -20.45
N PRO A 238 11.91 -4.77 -20.92
CA PRO A 238 11.97 -5.14 -22.34
C PRO A 238 10.69 -5.79 -22.88
N LYS A 239 9.98 -6.54 -22.02
CA LYS A 239 8.69 -7.12 -22.37
C LYS A 239 7.59 -6.05 -22.45
N LEU A 240 7.60 -5.08 -21.53
CA LEU A 240 6.68 -3.94 -21.56
C LEU A 240 6.90 -3.09 -22.81
N GLN A 241 8.15 -2.84 -23.21
CA GLN A 241 8.50 -2.13 -24.44
C GLN A 241 7.84 -2.80 -25.66
N LYS A 242 8.06 -4.10 -25.83
CA LYS A 242 7.44 -4.88 -26.91
C LYS A 242 5.91 -4.79 -26.91
N ILE A 243 5.26 -4.83 -25.75
CA ILE A 243 3.79 -4.75 -25.64
C ILE A 243 3.30 -3.36 -26.03
N ILE A 244 3.88 -2.31 -25.45
CA ILE A 244 3.41 -0.92 -25.60
C ILE A 244 3.69 -0.40 -27.01
N SER A 245 4.84 -0.71 -27.61
CA SER A 245 5.17 -0.30 -28.98
C SER A 245 4.30 -1.03 -30.02
N LYS A 246 3.97 -2.31 -29.81
CA LYS A 246 3.15 -3.09 -30.76
C LYS A 246 1.66 -2.74 -30.71
N TYR A 247 1.12 -2.35 -29.56
CA TYR A 247 -0.33 -2.24 -29.39
C TYR A 247 -0.85 -0.86 -29.80
N SER A 248 -2.00 -0.81 -30.48
CA SER A 248 -2.71 0.44 -30.72
C SER A 248 -3.15 1.08 -29.40
N SER A 249 -3.35 2.41 -29.40
CA SER A 249 -3.80 3.10 -28.18
C SER A 249 -5.18 2.59 -27.74
N GLU A 250 -6.05 2.26 -28.71
CA GLU A 250 -7.33 1.61 -28.44
C GLU A 250 -7.19 0.24 -27.76
N LYS A 251 -6.23 -0.57 -28.18
CA LYS A 251 -5.96 -1.86 -27.54
C LYS A 251 -5.43 -1.68 -26.12
N LEU A 252 -4.56 -0.69 -25.89
CA LEU A 252 -4.05 -0.39 -24.56
C LEU A 252 -5.15 0.10 -23.61
N ARG A 253 -6.11 0.89 -24.08
CA ARG A 253 -7.25 1.38 -23.28
C ARG A 253 -8.15 0.28 -22.70
N LYS A 254 -8.06 -0.95 -23.20
CA LYS A 254 -8.79 -2.11 -22.65
C LYS A 254 -8.19 -2.62 -21.34
N TYR A 255 -6.95 -2.23 -20.99
CA TYR A 255 -6.31 -2.62 -19.74
C TYR A 255 -6.76 -1.75 -18.57
N LYS A 256 -6.79 -2.36 -17.39
CA LYS A 256 -7.13 -1.68 -16.14
C LYS A 256 -6.14 -0.55 -15.87
N MET A 257 -6.63 0.58 -15.37
CA MET A 257 -5.86 1.80 -15.11
C MET A 257 -5.27 2.50 -16.35
N VAL A 258 -5.69 2.10 -17.56
CA VAL A 258 -5.38 2.84 -18.79
C VAL A 258 -6.57 3.74 -19.13
N ASP A 259 -6.51 4.97 -18.63
CA ASP A 259 -7.50 6.02 -18.80
C ASP A 259 -6.80 7.37 -18.98
N GLU A 260 -7.57 8.40 -19.35
CA GLU A 260 -7.11 9.79 -19.43
C GLU A 260 -5.88 10.04 -20.34
N GLY A 261 -5.64 9.16 -21.33
CA GLY A 261 -4.56 9.29 -22.30
C GLY A 261 -3.19 8.84 -21.81
N ILE A 262 -3.10 8.14 -20.67
CA ILE A 262 -1.84 7.59 -20.15
C ILE A 262 -1.14 6.66 -21.16
N GLU A 263 -1.89 6.00 -22.04
CA GLU A 263 -1.33 5.16 -23.09
C GLU A 263 -0.49 5.94 -24.11
N ASN A 264 -0.87 7.19 -24.40
CA ASN A 264 -0.12 8.04 -25.33
C ASN A 264 1.19 8.50 -24.68
N LEU A 265 1.15 8.80 -23.37
CA LEU A 265 2.34 9.13 -22.60
C LEU A 265 3.31 7.95 -22.52
N PHE A 266 2.79 6.72 -22.35
CA PHE A 266 3.61 5.53 -22.36
C PHE A 266 4.26 5.33 -23.73
N LYS A 267 3.49 5.38 -24.82
CA LYS A 267 4.04 5.25 -26.17
C LYS A 267 5.12 6.28 -26.49
N LYS A 268 4.92 7.52 -26.08
CA LYS A 268 5.89 8.61 -26.30
C LYS A 268 7.25 8.33 -25.64
N ASN A 269 7.26 7.66 -24.49
CA ASN A 269 8.46 7.52 -23.66
C ASN A 269 9.03 6.10 -23.61
N ILE A 270 8.36 5.10 -24.20
CA ILE A 270 8.67 3.68 -23.99
C ILE A 270 10.07 3.25 -24.48
N ASP A 271 10.68 4.03 -25.35
CA ASP A 271 12.04 3.79 -25.84
C ASP A 271 13.13 4.34 -24.89
N SER A 272 12.75 4.78 -23.69
CA SER A 272 13.71 5.15 -22.63
C SER A 272 14.64 3.98 -22.31
N LEU A 273 15.89 4.30 -21.98
CA LEU A 273 16.99 3.35 -21.74
C LEU A 273 16.63 2.27 -20.70
N ASP A 274 15.99 2.66 -19.60
CA ASP A 274 15.66 1.78 -18.49
C ASP A 274 14.29 2.09 -17.89
N TYR A 275 13.82 1.18 -17.02
CA TYR A 275 12.52 1.25 -16.39
C TYR A 275 12.33 2.51 -15.53
N ASP A 276 13.35 2.93 -14.77
CA ASP A 276 13.23 4.07 -13.87
C ASP A 276 13.18 5.38 -14.68
N SER A 277 14.06 5.51 -15.68
CA SER A 277 14.05 6.62 -16.64
C SER A 277 12.70 6.74 -17.35
N PHE A 278 12.13 5.61 -17.79
CA PHE A 278 10.78 5.56 -18.36
C PHE A 278 9.71 6.07 -17.39
N VAL A 279 9.69 5.54 -16.17
CA VAL A 279 8.70 5.94 -15.16
C VAL A 279 8.82 7.43 -14.87
N GLN A 280 10.02 7.96 -14.69
CA GLN A 280 10.25 9.39 -14.42
C GLN A 280 9.74 10.28 -15.55
N ARG A 281 10.02 9.94 -16.81
CA ARG A 281 9.51 10.68 -17.99
C ARG A 281 7.99 10.65 -18.12
N CYS A 282 7.34 9.64 -17.54
CA CYS A 282 5.89 9.54 -17.50
C CYS A 282 5.25 10.25 -16.27
N VAL A 283 6.04 10.64 -15.26
CA VAL A 283 5.48 11.36 -14.09
C VAL A 283 4.99 12.74 -14.53
N SER A 284 3.81 13.10 -14.03
CA SER A 284 3.22 14.43 -14.24
C SER A 284 2.36 14.82 -13.05
N LYS A 285 1.82 16.04 -13.04
CA LYS A 285 0.86 16.48 -12.01
C LYS A 285 -0.36 15.54 -11.91
N ARG A 286 -0.77 14.94 -13.04
CA ARG A 286 -1.90 14.01 -13.13
C ARG A 286 -1.50 12.59 -12.75
N TYR A 287 -0.32 12.13 -13.18
CA TYR A 287 0.12 10.75 -12.99
C TYR A 287 1.30 10.65 -12.01
N THR A 288 1.01 10.13 -10.83
CA THR A 288 2.06 9.80 -9.85
C THR A 288 2.86 8.57 -10.29
N SER A 289 4.12 8.47 -9.86
CA SER A 289 4.99 7.30 -10.12
C SER A 289 4.29 5.97 -9.73
N SER A 290 3.58 5.94 -8.60
CA SER A 290 2.86 4.73 -8.18
C SER A 290 1.68 4.38 -9.09
N ARG A 291 0.97 5.39 -9.65
CA ARG A 291 -0.09 5.14 -10.65
C ARG A 291 0.52 4.51 -11.90
N ILE A 292 1.61 5.09 -12.41
CA ILE A 292 2.31 4.59 -13.60
C ILE A 292 2.76 3.14 -13.40
N LYS A 293 3.49 2.87 -12.31
CA LYS A 293 3.97 1.52 -11.97
C LYS A 293 2.84 0.48 -11.91
N ARG A 294 1.71 0.82 -11.28
CA ARG A 294 0.53 -0.06 -11.23
C ARG A 294 -0.11 -0.30 -12.61
N THR A 295 -0.25 0.74 -13.44
CA THR A 295 -0.78 0.59 -14.79
C THR A 295 0.11 -0.33 -15.64
N LEU A 296 1.43 -0.15 -15.59
CA LEU A 296 2.38 -1.05 -16.26
C LEU A 296 2.24 -2.49 -15.78
N LEU A 297 2.08 -2.69 -14.47
CA LEU A 297 1.86 -4.02 -13.91
C LEU A 297 0.58 -4.68 -14.46
N PHE A 298 -0.53 -3.95 -14.57
CA PHE A 298 -1.77 -4.48 -15.14
C PHE A 298 -1.65 -4.80 -16.63
N ILE A 299 -0.90 -3.99 -17.40
CA ILE A 299 -0.57 -4.30 -18.80
C ILE A 299 0.29 -5.58 -18.86
N LEU A 300 1.35 -5.68 -18.04
CA LEU A 300 2.25 -6.83 -17.99
C LEU A 300 1.50 -8.14 -17.67
N LEU A 301 0.53 -8.06 -16.75
CA LEU A 301 -0.31 -9.17 -16.33
C LEU A 301 -1.54 -9.39 -17.22
N LYS A 302 -1.74 -8.55 -18.24
CA LYS A 302 -2.88 -8.56 -19.16
C LYS A 302 -4.25 -8.43 -18.46
N ILE A 303 -4.33 -7.66 -17.37
CA ILE A 303 -5.57 -7.44 -16.60
C ILE A 303 -6.39 -6.34 -17.27
N LYS A 304 -7.58 -6.71 -17.76
CA LYS A 304 -8.51 -5.80 -18.45
C LYS A 304 -9.43 -5.06 -17.46
N LYS A 305 -10.08 -4.00 -17.96
CA LYS A 305 -11.13 -3.26 -17.24
C LYS A 305 -12.30 -4.15 -16.89
#